data_AF-A0A4Q2ZRE0-F1
#
_entry.id   AF-A0A4Q2ZRE0-F1
#
_cell.length_a   1.000
_cell.length_b   1.000
_cell.length_c   1.000
_cell.angle_alpha   90.00
_cell.angle_beta   90.00
_cell.angle_gamma   90.00
#
_symmetry.space_group_name_H-M   'P 1'
#
loop_
_entity.id
_entity.type
_entity.pdbx_description
1 polymer ?
#
loop_
_entity_poly.entity_id
_entity_poly.type
_entity_poly.pdbx_seq_one_letter_code
_entity_poly.pdbx_strand_id
1 'polypeptide(L)'
;MDRLFKQDQEIFSFGIDEVGKAHLLETARWSKFLAILFIIVSAIMVLFGVFAAFMIGNLGGDGNELIAGLGGVGFAIFYFLFLGIYMYPVWALYKFSKLTRLAVNTSNQQVFNDALRYQRNMYKYIGILTIIVISLYGISFVLMAIAAAVSRV
;
A
#
# COMPACT_ATOMS: atom_id res chain seq x y z
N MET A 1 23.61 35.53 -0.12
CA MET A 1 22.57 34.82 -0.87
C MET A 1 23.15 33.74 -1.77
N ASP A 2 24.26 33.99 -2.48
CA ASP A 2 24.90 32.99 -3.37
C ASP A 2 25.32 31.65 -2.71
N ARG A 3 25.60 31.65 -1.40
CA ARG A 3 25.93 30.41 -0.66
C ARG A 3 24.73 29.51 -0.40
N LEU A 4 23.53 30.08 -0.33
CA LEU A 4 22.27 29.31 -0.16
C LEU A 4 21.87 28.68 -1.50
N PHE A 5 22.01 29.42 -2.60
CA PHE A 5 21.80 28.90 -3.95
C PHE A 5 22.84 27.85 -4.37
N LYS A 6 24.08 27.94 -3.86
CA LYS A 6 25.12 26.91 -4.05
C LYS A 6 24.81 25.63 -3.29
N GLN A 7 24.32 25.73 -2.06
CA GLN A 7 24.04 24.56 -1.23
C GLN A 7 22.92 23.67 -1.81
N ASP A 8 21.93 24.27 -2.46
CA ASP A 8 20.86 23.56 -3.18
C ASP A 8 21.35 22.87 -4.48
N GLN A 9 22.46 23.34 -5.07
CA GLN A 9 23.10 22.78 -6.27
C GLN A 9 24.17 21.72 -5.92
N GLU A 10 24.79 21.80 -4.75
CA GLU A 10 25.99 21.02 -4.41
C GLU A 10 25.72 19.53 -4.11
N ILE A 11 24.49 19.12 -3.77
CA ILE A 11 24.16 17.72 -3.44
C ILE A 11 24.24 16.80 -4.68
N PHE A 12 24.03 17.34 -5.89
CA PHE A 12 24.34 16.64 -7.15
C PHE A 12 25.78 16.89 -7.65
N SER A 13 26.52 17.84 -7.09
CA SER A 13 27.96 18.05 -7.40
C SER A 13 28.86 17.04 -6.68
N PHE A 14 28.42 16.50 -5.54
CA PHE A 14 28.99 15.33 -4.88
C PHE A 14 28.20 14.05 -5.24
N GLY A 15 27.79 13.99 -6.51
CA GLY A 15 26.57 13.37 -7.00
C GLY A 15 26.53 11.85 -6.90
N ILE A 16 25.29 11.36 -6.80
CA ILE A 16 24.94 9.97 -7.10
C ILE A 16 25.65 9.60 -8.39
N ASP A 17 26.58 8.67 -8.28
CA ASP A 17 27.37 8.19 -9.40
C ASP A 17 26.45 7.47 -10.39
N GLU A 18 27.00 7.14 -11.55
CA GLU A 18 26.18 6.59 -12.63
C GLU A 18 25.56 5.23 -12.25
N VAL A 19 26.23 4.50 -11.34
CA VAL A 19 25.71 3.27 -10.74
C VAL A 19 24.50 3.56 -9.85
N GLY A 20 24.59 4.54 -8.94
CA GLY A 20 23.48 4.92 -8.08
C GLY A 20 22.27 5.43 -8.87
N LYS A 21 22.48 6.18 -9.96
CA LYS A 21 21.38 6.61 -10.85
C LYS A 21 20.72 5.42 -11.53
N ALA A 22 21.51 4.45 -12.02
CA ALA A 22 20.99 3.25 -12.64
C ALA A 22 20.08 2.46 -11.67
N HIS A 23 20.53 2.27 -10.42
CA HIS A 23 19.73 1.60 -9.40
C HIS A 23 18.43 2.34 -9.05
N LEU A 24 18.48 3.67 -8.95
CA LEU A 24 17.30 4.47 -8.68
C LEU A 24 16.28 4.39 -9.83
N LEU A 25 16.76 4.44 -11.08
CA LEU A 25 15.91 4.31 -12.25
C LEU A 25 15.30 2.91 -12.37
N GLU A 26 16.05 1.86 -12.01
CA GLU A 26 15.54 0.50 -11.96
C GLU A 26 14.49 0.33 -10.86
N THR A 27 14.78 0.81 -9.65
CA THR A 27 13.84 0.80 -8.51
C THR A 27 12.56 1.58 -8.86
N ALA A 28 12.69 2.73 -9.52
CA ALA A 28 11.55 3.51 -10.01
C ALA A 28 10.74 2.72 -11.04
N ARG A 29 11.38 2.00 -11.97
CA ARG A 29 10.68 1.17 -12.96
C ARG A 29 9.85 0.07 -12.28
N TRP A 30 10.44 -0.66 -11.35
CA TRP A 30 9.75 -1.70 -10.58
C TRP A 30 8.63 -1.15 -9.71
N SER A 31 8.85 0.02 -9.08
CA SER A 31 7.82 0.70 -8.27
C SER A 31 6.59 1.06 -9.10
N LYS A 32 6.77 1.54 -10.34
CA LYS A 32 5.65 1.83 -11.24
C LYS A 32 4.92 0.55 -11.66
N PHE A 33 5.68 -0.49 -12.00
CA PHE A 33 5.10 -1.78 -12.36
C PHE A 33 4.24 -2.34 -11.23
N LEU A 34 4.77 -2.39 -10.00
CA LEU A 34 4.04 -2.84 -8.82
C LEU A 34 2.78 -2.01 -8.56
N ALA A 35 2.87 -0.67 -8.68
CA ALA A 35 1.71 0.20 -8.48
C ALA A 35 0.58 -0.10 -9.49
N ILE A 36 0.92 -0.29 -10.77
CA ILE A 36 -0.06 -0.64 -11.81
C ILE A 36 -0.63 -2.04 -11.58
N LEU A 37 0.22 -3.01 -11.25
CA LEU A 37 -0.20 -4.38 -10.98
C LEU A 37 -1.20 -4.44 -9.83
N PHE A 38 -0.94 -3.72 -8.73
CA PHE A 38 -1.87 -3.62 -7.61
C PHE A 38 -3.23 -3.07 -8.03
N ILE A 39 -3.27 -2.00 -8.82
CA ILE A 39 -4.52 -1.43 -9.32
C ILE A 39 -5.29 -2.45 -10.17
N ILE A 40 -4.61 -3.16 -11.07
CA ILE A 40 -5.24 -4.18 -11.93
C ILE A 40 -5.79 -5.33 -11.09
N VAL A 41 -4.99 -5.87 -10.18
CA VAL A 41 -5.41 -6.98 -9.30
C VAL A 41 -6.59 -6.57 -8.42
N SER A 42 -6.55 -5.37 -7.84
CA SER A 42 -7.66 -4.84 -7.05
C SER A 42 -8.94 -4.67 -7.87
N ALA A 43 -8.85 -4.18 -9.12
CA ALA A 43 -9.99 -4.03 -10.02
C ALA A 43 -10.59 -5.40 -10.39
N ILE A 44 -9.75 -6.37 -10.74
CA ILE A 44 -10.17 -7.74 -11.05
C ILE A 44 -10.85 -8.38 -9.84
N MET A 45 -10.30 -8.23 -8.63
CA MET A 45 -10.90 -8.77 -7.42
C MET A 45 -12.26 -8.16 -7.10
N VAL A 46 -12.46 -6.85 -7.32
CA VAL A 46 -13.78 -6.21 -7.17
C VAL A 46 -14.78 -6.84 -8.15
N LEU A 47 -14.40 -7.04 -9.42
CA LEU A 47 -15.26 -7.66 -10.42
C LEU A 47 -15.64 -9.09 -10.04
N PHE A 48 -14.68 -9.90 -9.58
CA PHE A 48 -14.96 -11.25 -9.08
C PHE A 48 -15.86 -11.24 -7.85
N GLY A 49 -15.68 -10.30 -6.92
CA GLY A 49 -16.54 -10.15 -5.75
C GLY A 49 -18.00 -9.84 -6.12
N VAL A 50 -18.21 -8.91 -7.06
CA VAL A 50 -19.54 -8.58 -7.56
C VAL A 50 -20.17 -9.76 -8.30
N PHE A 51 -19.39 -10.44 -9.15
CA PHE A 51 -19.85 -11.62 -9.87
C PHE A 51 -20.24 -12.77 -8.92
N ALA A 52 -19.43 -13.05 -7.91
CA ALA A 52 -19.74 -14.05 -6.89
C ALA A 52 -21.01 -13.70 -6.11
N ALA A 53 -21.18 -12.44 -5.70
CA ALA A 53 -22.39 -11.97 -5.03
C ALA A 53 -23.64 -12.14 -5.91
N PHE A 54 -23.54 -11.82 -7.20
CA PHE A 54 -24.62 -12.03 -8.18
C PHE A 54 -24.98 -13.51 -8.34
N MET A 55 -23.98 -14.40 -8.43
CA MET A 55 -24.23 -15.84 -8.58
C MET A 55 -24.90 -16.44 -7.33
N ILE A 56 -24.43 -16.08 -6.13
CA ILE A 56 -25.04 -16.55 -4.87
C ILE A 56 -26.51 -16.10 -4.77
N GLY A 57 -26.82 -14.86 -5.16
CA GLY A 57 -28.19 -14.34 -5.13
C GLY A 57 -29.16 -15.03 -6.11
N ASN A 58 -28.65 -15.66 -7.18
CA ASN A 58 -29.47 -16.35 -8.19
C ASN A 58 -29.51 -17.89 -8.02
N LEU A 59 -28.59 -18.47 -7.26
CA LEU A 59 -28.46 -19.92 -7.04
C LEU A 59 -29.12 -20.40 -5.73
N GLY A 60 -29.96 -19.58 -5.10
CA GLY A 60 -30.58 -19.82 -3.78
C GLY A 60 -31.03 -21.27 -3.59
N GLY A 61 -30.29 -22.00 -2.76
CA GLY A 61 -30.63 -23.33 -2.29
C GLY A 61 -30.42 -23.38 -0.78
N ASP A 62 -31.52 -23.55 -0.04
CA ASP A 62 -31.73 -24.07 1.34
C ASP A 62 -30.65 -23.93 2.43
N GLY A 63 -29.64 -23.10 2.25
CA GLY A 63 -28.67 -22.70 3.27
C GLY A 63 -29.10 -21.38 3.87
N ASN A 64 -29.13 -21.30 5.21
CA ASN A 64 -29.59 -20.16 6.00
C ASN A 64 -29.14 -18.80 5.42
N GLU A 65 -29.99 -18.21 4.57
CA GLU A 65 -29.68 -17.06 3.70
C GLU A 65 -29.26 -15.83 4.51
N LEU A 66 -29.71 -15.76 5.76
CA LEU A 66 -29.34 -14.73 6.71
C LEU A 66 -27.85 -14.77 7.08
N ILE A 67 -27.28 -15.96 7.29
CA ILE A 67 -25.85 -16.12 7.65
C ILE A 67 -24.96 -15.87 6.43
N ALA A 68 -25.38 -16.35 5.25
CA ALA A 68 -24.68 -16.08 4.00
C ALA A 68 -24.73 -14.58 3.61
N GLY A 69 -25.87 -13.92 3.80
CA GLY A 69 -26.06 -12.49 3.53
C GLY A 69 -25.28 -11.58 4.49
N LEU A 70 -25.31 -11.87 5.79
CA LEU A 70 -24.52 -11.12 6.78
C LEU A 70 -23.00 -11.32 6.60
N GLY A 71 -22.58 -12.53 6.22
CA GLY A 71 -21.19 -12.82 5.85
C GLY A 71 -20.73 -12.08 4.59
N GLY A 72 -21.59 -12.00 3.57
CA GLY A 72 -21.30 -11.31 2.31
C GLY A 72 -21.15 -9.78 2.46
N VAL A 73 -22.06 -9.15 3.21
CA VAL A 73 -21.97 -7.70 3.49
C VAL A 73 -20.75 -7.36 4.34
N GLY A 74 -20.48 -8.15 5.39
CA GLY A 74 -19.29 -7.97 6.22
C GLY A 74 -17.99 -8.11 5.42
N PHE A 75 -17.92 -9.11 4.54
CA PHE A 75 -16.77 -9.30 3.64
C PHE A 75 -16.58 -8.11 2.70
N ALA A 76 -17.66 -7.59 2.09
CA ALA A 76 -17.58 -6.43 1.20
C ALA A 76 -17.06 -5.20 1.93
N ILE A 77 -17.60 -4.89 3.11
CA ILE A 77 -17.14 -3.75 3.94
C ILE A 77 -15.66 -3.90 4.29
N PHE A 78 -15.25 -5.07 4.79
CA PHE A 78 -13.85 -5.36 5.11
C PHE A 78 -12.93 -5.18 3.89
N TYR A 79 -13.35 -5.69 2.73
CA TYR A 79 -12.59 -5.58 1.50
C TYR A 79 -12.43 -4.13 1.03
N PHE A 80 -13.51 -3.32 1.06
CA PHE A 80 -13.43 -1.90 0.69
C PHE A 80 -12.56 -1.09 1.67
N LEU A 81 -12.62 -1.40 2.97
CA LEU A 81 -11.71 -0.82 3.95
C LEU A 81 -10.26 -1.16 3.64
N PHE A 82 -9.97 -2.44 3.33
CA PHE A 82 -8.64 -2.87 2.94
C PHE A 82 -8.16 -2.15 1.69
N LEU A 83 -8.99 -2.06 0.65
CA LEU A 83 -8.66 -1.33 -0.57
C LEU A 83 -8.36 0.16 -0.30
N GLY A 84 -9.18 0.81 0.55
CA GLY A 84 -8.97 2.19 0.97
C GLY A 84 -7.65 2.41 1.70
N ILE A 85 -7.28 1.49 2.59
CA ILE A 85 -5.99 1.50 3.31
C ILE A 85 -4.82 1.33 2.32
N TYR A 86 -4.89 0.36 1.42
CA TYR A 86 -3.80 0.09 0.47
C TYR A 86 -3.71 1.06 -0.71
N MET A 87 -4.67 1.97 -0.87
CA MET A 87 -4.65 2.97 -1.93
C MET A 87 -3.48 3.96 -1.78
N TYR A 88 -3.17 4.39 -0.55
CA TYR A 88 -2.07 5.31 -0.29
C TYR A 88 -0.68 4.78 -0.70
N PRO A 89 -0.24 3.58 -0.27
CA PRO A 89 1.09 3.08 -0.62
C PRO A 89 1.25 2.85 -2.13
N VAL A 90 0.20 2.38 -2.81
CA VAL A 90 0.19 2.22 -4.27
C VAL A 90 0.38 3.57 -4.97
N TRP A 91 -0.31 4.61 -4.51
CA TRP A 91 -0.15 5.96 -5.04
C TRP A 91 1.25 6.53 -4.77
N ALA A 92 1.82 6.28 -3.58
CA ALA A 92 3.15 6.71 -3.22
C ALA A 92 4.23 6.04 -4.09
N LEU A 93 4.13 4.73 -4.36
CA LEU A 93 5.01 4.02 -5.30
C LEU A 93 5.00 4.65 -6.70
N TYR A 94 3.81 4.98 -7.20
CA TYR A 94 3.67 5.64 -8.49
C TYR A 94 4.31 7.03 -8.50
N LYS A 95 4.08 7.85 -7.46
CA LYS A 95 4.67 9.19 -7.33
C LYS A 95 6.19 9.13 -7.21
N PHE A 96 6.72 8.25 -6.36
CA PHE A 96 8.15 8.02 -6.23
C PHE A 96 8.78 7.68 -7.59
N SER A 97 8.19 6.74 -8.33
CA SER A 97 8.70 6.36 -9.65
C SER A 97 8.75 7.54 -10.62
N LYS A 98 7.64 8.28 -10.72
CA LYS A 98 7.52 9.41 -11.67
C LYS A 98 8.53 10.52 -11.34
N LEU A 99 8.64 10.88 -10.05
CA LEU A 99 9.52 11.96 -9.61
C LEU A 99 10.99 11.57 -9.68
N THR A 100 11.35 10.33 -9.35
CA THR A 100 12.74 9.84 -9.45
C THR A 100 13.24 9.93 -10.89
N ARG A 101 12.45 9.44 -11.86
CA ARG A 101 12.81 9.56 -13.28
C ARG A 101 12.94 11.01 -13.73
N LEU A 102 12.03 11.88 -13.29
CA LEU A 102 12.11 13.30 -13.61
C LEU A 102 13.38 13.93 -13.02
N ALA A 103 13.66 13.69 -11.75
CA ALA A 103 14.80 14.25 -11.05
C ALA A 103 16.14 13.82 -11.65
N VAL A 104 16.29 12.54 -12.02
CA VAL A 104 17.51 12.03 -12.65
C VAL A 104 17.71 12.64 -14.03
N ASN A 105 16.65 12.79 -14.83
CA ASN A 105 16.75 13.35 -16.18
C ASN A 105 16.98 14.87 -16.20
N THR A 106 16.47 15.59 -15.20
CA THR A 106 16.60 17.07 -15.11
C THR A 106 17.68 17.52 -14.15
N SER A 107 18.35 16.59 -13.46
CA SER A 107 19.30 16.86 -12.37
C SER A 107 18.75 17.85 -11.33
N ASN A 108 17.44 17.74 -11.02
CA ASN A 108 16.74 18.67 -10.14
C ASN A 108 16.65 18.12 -8.71
N GLN A 109 17.38 18.72 -7.78
CA GLN A 109 17.47 18.31 -6.37
C GLN A 109 16.13 18.40 -5.62
N GLN A 110 15.34 19.42 -5.91
CA GLN A 110 14.05 19.60 -5.27
C GLN A 110 13.09 18.45 -5.64
N VAL A 111 13.06 18.08 -6.92
CA VAL A 111 12.25 16.95 -7.41
C VAL A 111 12.74 15.62 -6.82
N PHE A 112 14.06 15.47 -6.66
CA PHE A 112 14.64 14.28 -6.03
C PHE A 112 14.23 14.14 -4.55
N ASN A 113 14.32 15.24 -3.79
CA ASN A 113 13.88 15.29 -2.39
C ASN A 113 12.38 14.97 -2.26
N ASP A 114 11.56 15.46 -3.18
CA ASP A 114 10.14 15.14 -3.24
C ASP A 114 9.89 13.64 -3.53
N ALA A 115 10.66 13.03 -4.43
CA ALA A 115 10.59 11.59 -4.69
C ALA A 115 10.89 10.79 -3.42
N LEU A 116 12.00 11.08 -2.74
CA LEU A 116 12.39 10.43 -1.49
C LEU A 116 11.38 10.67 -0.36
N ARG A 117 10.74 11.84 -0.32
CA ARG A 117 9.66 12.12 0.63
C ARG A 117 8.49 11.14 0.46
N TYR A 118 8.06 10.86 -0.77
CA TYR A 118 7.00 9.87 -1.01
C TYR A 118 7.41 8.47 -0.59
N GLN A 119 8.63 8.05 -0.93
CA GLN A 119 9.15 6.73 -0.56
C GLN A 119 9.23 6.56 0.96
N ARG A 120 9.77 7.57 1.66
CA ARG A 120 9.84 7.58 3.13
C ARG A 120 8.45 7.51 3.76
N ASN A 121 7.52 8.35 3.31
CA ASN A 121 6.19 8.40 3.90
C ASN A 121 5.42 7.09 3.66
N MET A 122 5.61 6.43 2.51
CA MET A 122 5.10 5.07 2.27
C MET A 122 5.62 4.08 3.31
N TYR A 123 6.92 4.02 3.56
CA TYR A 123 7.48 3.11 4.57
C TYR A 123 6.99 3.42 5.99
N LYS A 124 6.86 4.70 6.34
CA LYS A 124 6.26 5.09 7.64
C LYS A 124 4.81 4.62 7.73
N TYR A 125 4.02 4.80 6.68
CA TYR A 125 2.63 4.36 6.62
C TYR A 125 2.51 2.85 6.79
N ILE A 126 3.26 2.06 6.01
CA ILE A 126 3.27 0.60 6.11
C ILE A 126 3.75 0.16 7.51
N GLY A 127 4.81 0.76 8.05
CA GLY A 127 5.31 0.41 9.37
C GLY A 127 4.29 0.66 10.49
N ILE A 128 3.57 1.78 10.44
CA ILE A 128 2.50 2.08 11.41
C ILE A 128 1.36 1.06 11.27
N LEU A 129 0.93 0.75 10.05
CA LEU A 129 -0.08 -0.29 9.81
C LEU A 129 0.36 -1.66 10.36
N THR A 130 1.62 -2.04 10.15
CA THR A 130 2.17 -3.29 10.68
C THR A 130 2.11 -3.33 12.20
N ILE A 131 2.48 -2.24 12.88
CA ILE A 131 2.39 -2.15 14.36
C ILE A 131 0.94 -2.32 14.82
N ILE A 132 -0.01 -1.69 14.15
CA ILE A 132 -1.44 -1.83 14.46
C ILE A 132 -1.88 -3.29 14.32
N VAL A 133 -1.54 -3.96 13.21
CA VAL A 133 -1.90 -5.36 12.96
C VAL A 133 -1.29 -6.30 14.02
N ILE A 134 0.00 -6.12 14.34
CA ILE A 134 0.68 -6.91 15.39
C ILE A 134 -0.01 -6.70 16.75
N SER A 135 -0.38 -5.47 17.08
CA SER A 135 -1.06 -5.15 18.35
C SER A 135 -2.43 -5.82 18.43
N LEU A 136 -3.21 -5.80 17.33
CA LEU A 136 -4.50 -6.48 17.26
C LEU A 136 -4.36 -8.00 17.42
N TYR A 137 -3.34 -8.62 16.81
CA TYR A 137 -3.05 -10.04 17.01
C TYR A 137 -2.62 -10.36 18.44
N GLY A 138 -1.83 -9.49 19.08
CA GLY A 138 -1.48 -9.65 20.50
C GLY A 138 -2.71 -9.66 21.40
N ILE A 139 -3.62 -8.70 21.20
CA ILE A 139 -4.87 -8.61 21.97
C ILE A 139 -5.76 -9.83 21.70
N SER A 140 -5.94 -10.23 20.44
CA SER A 140 -6.80 -11.38 20.11
C SER A 140 -6.27 -12.68 20.72
N PHE A 141 -4.95 -12.86 20.77
CA PHE A 141 -4.32 -14.02 21.40
C PHE A 141 -4.60 -14.07 22.90
N VAL A 142 -4.48 -12.94 23.60
CA VAL A 142 -4.79 -12.84 25.04
C VAL A 142 -6.27 -13.12 25.31
N LEU A 143 -7.17 -12.52 24.52
CA LEU A 143 -8.61 -12.74 24.67
C LEU A 143 -8.98 -14.20 24.43
N MET A 144 -8.38 -14.85 23.42
CA MET A 144 -8.60 -16.27 23.14
C MET A 144 -8.11 -17.15 24.29
N ALA A 145 -6.95 -16.84 24.88
CA ALA A 145 -6.42 -17.57 26.03
C ALA A 145 -7.33 -17.45 27.26
N ILE A 146 -7.85 -16.25 27.55
CA ILE A 146 -8.80 -16.03 28.65
C ILE A 146 -10.10 -16.79 28.38
N ALA A 147 -10.66 -16.67 27.17
CA ALA A 147 -11.88 -17.37 26.80
C ALA A 147 -11.75 -18.90 26.93
N ALA A 148 -10.60 -19.46 26.52
CA ALA A 148 -10.31 -20.89 26.65
C ALA A 148 -10.11 -21.33 28.11
N ALA A 149 -9.66 -20.45 29.01
CA ALA A 149 -9.55 -20.75 30.43
C ALA A 149 -10.93 -20.73 31.11
N VAL A 150 -11.78 -19.74 30.77
CA VAL A 150 -13.14 -19.62 31.32
C VAL A 150 -14.04 -20.74 30.83
N SER A 151 -13.92 -21.19 29.58
CA SER A 151 -14.76 -22.27 29.05
C SER A 151 -14.49 -23.66 29.64
N ARG A 152 -13.42 -23.80 30.44
CA ARG A 152 -13.03 -25.03 31.13
C ARG A 152 -13.49 -25.09 32.59
N VAL A 153 -14.14 -24.04 33.11
CA VAL A 153 -14.73 -23.93 34.45
C VAL A 153 -16.24 -24.09 34.34
#